data_AF-A0A2A5DIT0-F1
#
_entry.id   AF-A0A2A5DIT0-F1
#
_cell.length_a   1.000
_cell.length_b   1.000
_cell.length_c   1.000
_cell.angle_alpha   90.00
_cell.angle_beta   90.00
_cell.angle_gamma   90.00
#
_symmetry.space_group_name_H-M   'P 1'
#
loop_
_entity.id
_entity.type
_entity.pdbx_description
1 polymer ?
#
loop_
_entity_poly.entity_id
_entity_poly.type
_entity_poly.pdbx_seq_one_letter_code
_entity_poly.pdbx_strand_id
1 'polypeptide(L)'
;MRAPILGAQLINCRMVEPLIYIIWGILIGVLVAAPLGPVNLICIRRTLAYSRRNGFTVGMGAAVADTIFGAIAAFGLSTVMGMVNRVNGWFEIIGGIILIVVSLNLWTKHPHRQG
;
A
#
# COMPACT_ATOMS: atom_id res chain seq x y z
N MET A 1 -35.75 -31.17 1.50
CA MET A 1 -36.29 -29.86 1.94
C MET A 1 -35.15 -28.87 2.20
N ARG A 2 -34.54 -28.25 1.17
CA ARG A 2 -33.44 -27.25 1.34
C ARG A 2 -33.30 -26.26 0.15
N ALA A 3 -34.39 -25.96 -0.56
CA ALA A 3 -34.39 -25.12 -1.76
C ALA A 3 -34.64 -23.60 -1.58
N PRO A 4 -35.25 -23.06 -0.49
CA PRO A 4 -35.58 -21.62 -0.46
C PRO A 4 -34.43 -20.69 -0.02
N ILE A 5 -33.34 -21.23 0.55
CA ILE A 5 -32.22 -20.42 1.08
C ILE A 5 -31.25 -19.90 0.01
N LEU A 6 -31.14 -20.57 -1.15
CA LEU A 6 -30.16 -20.20 -2.18
C LEU A 6 -30.57 -18.92 -2.93
N GLY A 7 -31.87 -18.70 -3.14
CA GLY A 7 -32.38 -17.48 -3.79
C GLY A 7 -32.22 -16.22 -2.92
N ALA A 8 -32.44 -16.33 -1.61
CA ALA A 8 -32.26 -15.22 -0.67
C ALA A 8 -30.78 -14.88 -0.42
N GLN A 9 -29.89 -15.88 -0.37
CA GLN A 9 -28.45 -15.65 -0.32
C GLN A 9 -27.92 -15.06 -1.63
N LEU A 10 -28.41 -15.48 -2.81
CA LEU A 10 -27.99 -14.88 -4.09
C LEU A 10 -28.39 -13.40 -4.22
N ILE A 11 -29.57 -13.00 -3.74
CA ILE A 11 -30.01 -11.59 -3.73
C ILE A 11 -29.22 -10.77 -2.71
N ASN A 12 -28.98 -11.32 -1.51
CA ASN A 12 -28.18 -10.64 -0.48
C ASN A 12 -26.72 -10.52 -0.90
N CYS A 13 -26.10 -11.59 -1.43
CA CYS A 13 -24.75 -11.56 -1.97
C CYS A 13 -24.63 -10.58 -3.14
N ARG A 14 -25.54 -10.57 -4.13
CA ARG A 14 -25.43 -9.66 -5.29
C ARG A 14 -25.58 -8.17 -4.93
N MET A 15 -26.27 -7.85 -3.83
CA MET A 15 -26.44 -6.47 -3.34
C MET A 15 -25.38 -6.06 -2.31
N VAL A 16 -24.85 -7.00 -1.50
CA VAL A 16 -23.82 -6.74 -0.47
C VAL A 16 -22.40 -6.84 -1.03
N GLU A 17 -22.15 -7.60 -2.10
CA GLU A 17 -20.87 -7.67 -2.82
C GLU A 17 -20.27 -6.28 -3.13
N PRO A 18 -20.96 -5.34 -3.78
CA PRO A 18 -20.36 -4.04 -4.07
C PRO A 18 -20.05 -3.23 -2.81
N LEU A 19 -20.90 -3.33 -1.77
CA LEU A 19 -20.71 -2.62 -0.51
C LEU A 19 -19.51 -3.16 0.27
N ILE A 20 -19.37 -4.49 0.34
CA ILE A 20 -18.24 -5.13 1.03
C ILE A 20 -16.92 -4.83 0.30
N TYR A 21 -16.90 -4.83 -1.04
CA TYR A 21 -15.69 -4.48 -1.81
C TYR A 21 -15.26 -3.03 -1.62
N ILE A 22 -16.20 -2.08 -1.54
CA ILE A 22 -15.89 -0.68 -1.22
C ILE A 22 -15.29 -0.57 0.19
N ILE A 23 -15.87 -1.26 1.18
CA ILE A 23 -15.35 -1.26 2.55
C ILE A 23 -13.94 -1.86 2.60
N TRP A 24 -13.72 -3.02 1.96
CA TRP A 24 -12.39 -3.64 1.88
C TRP A 24 -11.37 -2.75 1.16
N GLY A 25 -11.75 -2.09 0.07
CA GLY A 25 -10.89 -1.16 -0.65
C GLY A 25 -10.47 0.03 0.23
N ILE A 26 -11.41 0.62 0.98
CA ILE A 26 -11.11 1.68 1.95
C ILE A 26 -10.19 1.16 3.05
N LEU A 27 -10.47 -0.02 3.60
CA LEU A 27 -9.74 -0.57 4.74
C LEU A 27 -8.29 -0.92 4.36
N ILE A 28 -8.08 -1.55 3.20
CA ILE A 28 -6.74 -1.83 2.65
C ILE A 28 -6.02 -0.52 2.33
N GLY A 29 -6.70 0.45 1.71
CA GLY A 29 -6.12 1.77 1.40
C GLY A 29 -5.63 2.51 2.66
N VAL A 30 -6.44 2.51 3.72
CA VAL A 30 -6.07 3.08 5.02
C VAL A 30 -4.90 2.31 5.64
N LEU A 31 -4.91 0.98 5.57
CA LEU A 31 -3.83 0.15 6.11
C LEU A 31 -2.49 0.39 5.40
N VAL A 32 -2.51 0.63 4.08
CA VAL A 32 -1.31 0.97 3.29
C VAL A 32 -0.84 2.41 3.53
N ALA A 33 -1.74 3.34 3.87
CA ALA A 33 -1.39 4.73 4.20
C ALA A 33 -0.96 4.92 5.67
N ALA A 34 -1.38 4.02 6.56
CA ALA A 34 -1.06 4.06 7.98
C ALA A 34 0.41 3.81 8.40
N PRO A 35 1.29 3.11 7.64
CA PRO A 35 2.64 2.88 8.10
C PRO A 35 3.41 4.19 8.05
N LEU A 36 3.74 4.71 9.24
CA LEU A 36 4.61 5.86 9.46
C LEU A 36 6.06 5.47 9.12
N GLY A 37 6.35 5.37 7.82
CA GLY A 37 7.66 4.96 7.32
C GLY A 37 8.75 6.02 7.51
N PRO A 38 10.00 5.69 7.15
CA PRO A 38 11.13 6.62 7.24
C PRO A 38 10.90 7.93 6.46
N VAL A 39 10.17 7.86 5.34
CA VAL A 39 9.81 9.02 4.51
C VAL A 39 8.92 10.01 5.28
N ASN A 40 7.88 9.52 5.97
CA ASN A 40 6.98 10.38 6.73
C ASN A 40 7.70 11.01 7.94
N LEU A 41 8.61 10.25 8.57
CA LEU A 41 9.44 10.75 9.67
C LEU A 41 10.38 11.88 9.21
N ILE A 42 11.00 11.74 8.04
CA ILE A 42 11.87 12.78 7.45
C ILE A 42 11.05 14.03 7.08
N CYS A 43 9.83 13.85 6.57
CA CYS A 43 8.90 14.94 6.27
C CYS A 43 8.54 15.74 7.54
N ILE A 44 8.18 15.05 8.62
CA ILE A 44 7.87 15.67 9.92
C ILE A 44 9.10 16.40 10.47
N ARG A 45 10.28 15.76 10.45
CA ARG A 45 11.52 16.39 10.94
C ARG A 45 11.90 17.63 10.15
N ARG A 46 11.76 17.63 8.82
CA ARG A 46 12.00 18.84 8.00
C ARG A 46 10.96 19.94 8.23
N THR A 47 9.70 19.56 8.44
CA THR A 47 8.63 20.52 8.73
C THR A 47 8.88 21.26 10.06
N LEU A 48 9.34 20.52 11.08
CA LEU A 48 9.68 21.08 12.39
C LEU A 48 11.01 21.86 12.36
N ALA A 49 12.00 21.44 11.57
CA ALA A 49 13.32 22.08 11.53
C ALA A 49 13.41 23.35 10.66
N TYR A 50 12.58 23.48 9.61
CA TYR A 50 12.76 24.50 8.55
C TYR A 50 11.55 25.40 8.29
N SER A 51 10.56 25.42 9.19
CA SER A 51 9.30 26.20 9.11
C SER A 51 8.22 25.64 8.17
N ARG A 52 6.96 26.05 8.40
CA ARG A 52 5.71 25.51 7.84
C ARG A 52 5.65 25.51 6.30
N ARG A 53 6.30 26.48 5.63
CA ARG A 53 6.35 26.54 4.15
C ARG A 53 7.15 25.40 3.55
N ASN A 54 8.26 24.99 4.18
CA ASN A 54 9.06 23.89 3.69
C ASN A 54 8.37 22.54 3.90
N GLY A 55 7.54 22.41 4.94
CA GLY A 55 6.69 21.23 5.12
C GLY A 55 5.66 21.09 3.99
N PHE A 56 5.05 22.20 3.55
CA PHE A 56 4.04 22.16 2.48
C PHE A 56 4.62 21.74 1.13
N THR A 57 5.83 22.20 0.78
CA THR A 57 6.49 21.81 -0.48
C THR A 57 6.92 20.34 -0.46
N VAL A 58 7.42 19.83 0.67
CA VAL A 58 7.76 18.42 0.83
C VAL A 58 6.51 17.54 0.80
N GLY A 59 5.42 17.98 1.44
CA GLY A 59 4.12 17.28 1.42
C GLY A 59 3.50 17.20 0.03
N MET A 60 3.53 18.29 -0.75
CA MET A 60 3.11 18.27 -2.16
C MET A 60 3.97 17.32 -2.99
N GLY A 61 5.29 17.32 -2.80
CA GLY A 61 6.18 16.39 -3.49
C GLY A 61 5.88 14.92 -3.19
N ALA A 62 5.62 14.61 -1.91
CA ALA A 62 5.22 13.26 -1.49
C ALA A 62 3.87 12.84 -2.12
N ALA A 63 2.85 13.71 -2.04
CA ALA A 63 1.53 13.42 -2.61
C ALA A 63 1.57 13.23 -4.14
N VAL A 64 2.36 14.04 -4.85
CA VAL A 64 2.57 13.89 -6.30
C VAL A 64 3.28 12.58 -6.61
N ALA A 65 4.32 12.22 -5.84
CA ALA A 65 5.03 10.96 -6.00
C ALA A 65 4.09 9.75 -5.79
N ASP A 66 3.30 9.76 -4.73
CA ASP A 66 2.32 8.69 -4.44
C ASP A 66 1.23 8.60 -5.52
N THR A 67 0.77 9.74 -6.04
CA THR A 67 -0.21 9.77 -7.13
C THR A 67 0.36 9.17 -8.42
N ILE A 68 1.60 9.52 -8.78
CA ILE A 68 2.27 8.98 -9.97
C ILE A 68 2.53 7.48 -9.81
N PHE A 69 3.03 7.05 -8.65
CA PHE A 69 3.24 5.62 -8.37
C PHE A 69 1.94 4.84 -8.38
N GLY A 70 0.89 5.37 -7.76
CA GLY A 70 -0.45 4.77 -7.75
C GLY A 70 -1.04 4.67 -9.16
N ALA A 71 -0.86 5.70 -10.00
CA ALA A 71 -1.29 5.67 -11.39
C ALA A 71 -0.52 4.60 -12.19
N ILE A 72 0.81 4.56 -12.08
CA ILE A 72 1.64 3.54 -12.75
C ILE A 72 1.24 2.14 -12.28
N ALA A 73 1.00 1.95 -10.98
CA ALA A 73 0.53 0.68 -10.44
C ALA A 73 -0.86 0.32 -11.01
N ALA A 74 -1.83 1.24 -11.01
CA ALA A 74 -3.16 0.97 -11.54
C ALA A 74 -3.16 0.58 -13.03
N PHE A 75 -2.45 1.33 -13.86
CA PHE A 75 -2.36 1.05 -15.31
C PHE A 75 -1.44 -0.14 -15.63
N GLY A 76 -0.30 -0.22 -14.94
CA GLY A 76 0.71 -1.26 -15.14
C GLY A 76 0.22 -2.62 -14.67
N LEU A 77 -0.37 -2.70 -13.47
CA LEU A 77 -0.85 -3.97 -12.91
C LEU A 77 -1.98 -4.56 -13.76
N SER A 78 -2.89 -3.73 -14.30
CA SER A 78 -3.94 -4.21 -15.21
C SER A 78 -3.40 -4.89 -16.48
N THR A 79 -2.29 -4.39 -17.02
CA THR A 79 -1.63 -4.97 -18.21
C THR A 79 -0.79 -6.19 -17.84
N VAL A 80 -0.14 -6.13 -16.68
CA VAL A 80 0.84 -7.12 -16.20
C VAL A 80 0.15 -8.34 -15.57
N MET A 81 -1.05 -8.22 -14.99
CA MET A 81 -1.81 -9.34 -14.41
C MET A 81 -2.01 -10.51 -15.41
N GLY A 82 -2.19 -10.22 -16.70
CA GLY A 82 -2.31 -11.25 -17.74
C GLY A 82 -1.03 -12.05 -18.00
N MET A 83 0.15 -11.43 -17.83
CA MET A 83 1.46 -12.06 -18.03
C MET A 83 2.02 -12.69 -16.74
N VAL A 84 1.68 -12.11 -15.58
CA VAL A 84 2.18 -12.51 -14.26
C VAL A 84 1.72 -13.91 -13.84
N ASN A 85 0.59 -14.40 -14.37
CA ASN A 85 0.12 -15.75 -14.06
C ASN A 85 1.09 -16.87 -14.47
N ARG A 86 2.06 -16.59 -15.35
CA ARG A 86 3.16 -17.52 -15.71
C ARG A 86 4.42 -17.38 -14.85
N VAL A 87 4.58 -16.29 -14.10
CA VAL A 87 5.83 -15.89 -13.40
C VAL A 87 5.63 -15.76 -11.87
N ASN A 88 4.39 -15.90 -11.38
CA ASN A 88 3.96 -15.70 -9.98
C ASN A 88 4.96 -16.14 -8.90
N GLY A 89 5.57 -17.33 -9.03
CA GLY A 89 6.48 -17.86 -8.01
C GLY A 89 7.80 -17.09 -7.86
N TRP A 90 8.31 -16.45 -8.91
CA TRP A 90 9.61 -15.78 -8.86
C TRP A 90 9.51 -14.39 -8.21
N PHE A 91 8.42 -13.66 -8.44
CA PHE A 91 8.22 -12.33 -7.86
C PHE A 91 8.03 -12.38 -6.34
N GLU A 92 7.33 -13.39 -5.82
CA GLU A 92 7.11 -13.55 -4.38
C GLU A 92 8.43 -13.85 -3.64
N ILE A 93 9.26 -14.73 -4.19
CA ILE A 93 10.57 -15.07 -3.61
C ILE A 93 11.50 -13.86 -3.64
N ILE A 94 11.59 -13.15 -4.77
CA ILE A 94 12.44 -11.97 -4.91
C ILE A 94 11.98 -10.86 -3.94
N GLY A 95 10.68 -10.60 -3.87
CA GLY A 95 10.11 -9.61 -2.93
C GLY A 95 10.38 -9.96 -1.48
N GLY A 96 10.20 -11.22 -1.09
CA GLY A 96 10.49 -11.70 0.27
C GLY A 96 11.97 -11.58 0.63
N ILE A 97 12.89 -11.96 -0.28
CA ILE A 97 14.34 -11.81 -0.07
C ILE A 97 14.71 -10.34 0.14
N ILE A 98 14.20 -9.43 -0.69
CA ILE A 98 14.48 -8.00 -0.55
C ILE A 98 14.02 -7.49 0.82
N LEU A 99 12.83 -7.88 1.27
CA LEU A 99 12.31 -7.49 2.58
C LEU A 99 13.17 -8.02 3.74
N ILE A 100 13.63 -9.28 3.66
CA ILE A 100 14.53 -9.87 4.65
C ILE A 100 15.85 -9.08 4.68
N VAL A 101 16.45 -8.81 3.51
CA VAL A 101 17.71 -8.05 3.41
C VAL A 101 17.56 -6.66 4.00
N VAL A 102 16.49 -5.93 3.67
CA VAL A 102 16.23 -4.59 4.21
C VAL A 102 16.03 -4.64 5.73
N SER A 103 15.27 -5.61 6.22
CA SER A 103 15.00 -5.78 7.65
C SER A 103 16.28 -6.07 8.44
N LEU A 104 17.14 -6.97 7.92
CA LEU A 104 18.44 -7.27 8.52
C LEU A 104 19.38 -6.07 8.52
N ASN A 105 19.41 -5.30 7.42
CA ASN A 105 20.18 -4.05 7.33
C ASN A 105 19.68 -3.00 8.34
N LEU A 106 18.37 -2.92 8.57
CA LEU A 106 17.78 -1.98 9.54
C LEU A 106 18.13 -2.39 10.97
N TRP A 107 18.13 -3.69 11.28
CA TRP A 107 18.46 -4.19 12.61
C TRP A 107 19.96 -4.06 12.93
N THR A 108 20.84 -4.30 11.96
CA THR A 108 22.30 -4.18 12.16
C THR A 108 22.78 -2.73 12.26
N LYS A 109 22.06 -1.78 11.62
CA LYS A 109 22.33 -0.35 11.79
C LYS A 109 21.70 0.18 13.08
N HIS A 110 22.41 0.03 14.20
CA HIS A 110 22.12 0.74 15.45
C HIS A 110 22.00 2.27 15.19
N PRO A 111 20.81 2.90 15.34
CA PRO A 111 20.60 4.30 14.98
C PRO A 111 21.20 5.32 15.96
N HIS A 112 21.94 4.89 16.98
CA HIS A 112 22.29 5.73 18.13
C HIS A 112 23.52 6.65 17.95
N ARG A 113 24.13 6.76 16.76
CA ARG A 113 25.33 7.59 16.54
C ARG A 113 25.40 8.32 15.20
N GLN A 114 24.36 9.03 14.80
CA GLN A 114 24.49 10.09 13.79
C GLN A 114 23.55 11.27 14.13
N GLY A 115 24.05 12.16 14.99
CA GLY A 115 23.39 13.36 15.48
C GLY A 115 24.12 13.89 16.70
#